data_AF-A0A914EH67-F1
#
_entry.id   AF-A0A914EH67-F1
#
_cell.length_a   1.000
_cell.length_b   1.000
_cell.length_c   1.000
_cell.angle_alpha   90.00
_cell.angle_beta   90.00
_cell.angle_gamma   90.00
#
_symmetry.space_group_name_H-M   'P 1'
#
loop_
_entity.id
_entity.type
_entity.pdbx_description
1 polymer ?
#
loop_
_entity_poly.entity_id
_entity_poly.type
_entity_poly.pdbx_seq_one_letter_code
_entity_poly.pdbx_strand_id
1 'polypeptide(L)'
;MLNCLNAIKSVIILYQYTDTKLEMIKAQIDANEDVLVSEQASLILTKTGLVEIYTKCLAHQPNQGPLSKISGMEAERISSAVSLFNAFLERPDGYQCNQVAKISSTRIRESIQVRTMDNVIRAYNVILTKIKNPDNLYPEVNMKTVEEIKEILK
;
A
#
# COMPACT_ATOMS: atom_id res chain seq x y z
N MET A 1 5.02 -2.16 -20.95
CA MET A 1 6.00 -3.26 -20.95
C MET A 1 5.40 -4.57 -20.42
N LEU A 2 4.70 -4.53 -19.29
CA LEU A 2 4.11 -5.70 -18.62
C LEU A 2 3.19 -6.55 -19.52
N ASN A 3 2.31 -5.93 -20.31
CA ASN A 3 1.47 -6.63 -21.30
C ASN A 3 2.30 -7.37 -22.37
N CYS A 4 3.39 -6.75 -22.85
CA CYS A 4 4.26 -7.33 -23.88
C CYS A 4 5.05 -8.53 -23.33
N LEU A 5 5.60 -8.42 -22.11
CA LEU A 5 6.30 -9.51 -21.44
C LEU A 5 5.36 -10.71 -21.18
N ASN A 6 4.11 -10.45 -20.79
CA ASN A 6 3.13 -11.52 -20.60
C ASN A 6 2.75 -12.22 -21.92
N ALA A 7 2.67 -11.49 -23.03
CA ALA A 7 2.45 -12.07 -24.35
C ALA A 7 3.64 -12.96 -24.79
N ILE A 8 4.87 -12.48 -24.59
CA ILE A 8 6.09 -13.24 -24.88
C ILE A 8 6.16 -14.52 -24.02
N LYS A 9 5.88 -14.42 -22.71
CA LYS A 9 5.80 -15.57 -21.80
C LYS A 9 4.81 -16.64 -22.30
N SER A 10 3.63 -16.21 -22.73
CA SER A 10 2.55 -17.13 -23.18
C SER A 10 2.93 -17.93 -24.42
N VAL A 11 3.83 -17.40 -25.26
CA VAL A 11 4.33 -18.10 -26.46
C VAL A 11 5.54 -18.98 -26.12
N ILE A 12 6.49 -18.46 -25.32
CA ILE A 12 7.76 -19.15 -25.03
C ILE A 12 7.56 -20.39 -24.14
N ILE A 13 6.56 -20.39 -23.25
CA ILE A 13 6.28 -21.51 -22.33
C ILE A 13 5.96 -22.84 -23.05
N LEU A 14 5.59 -22.79 -24.33
CA LEU A 14 5.24 -23.96 -25.13
C LEU A 14 6.48 -24.70 -25.70
N TYR A 15 7.68 -24.11 -25.59
CA TYR A 15 8.90 -24.66 -26.18
C TYR A 15 9.78 -25.30 -25.10
N GLN A 16 10.20 -26.55 -25.36
CA GLN A 16 11.22 -27.23 -24.55
C GLN A 16 12.55 -26.44 -24.62
N TYR A 17 13.30 -26.42 -23.52
CA TYR A 17 14.59 -25.71 -23.37
C TYR A 17 14.53 -24.18 -23.22
N THR A 18 13.39 -23.63 -22.80
CA THR A 18 13.24 -22.17 -22.58
C THR A 18 13.22 -21.76 -21.11
N ASP A 19 13.48 -22.69 -20.19
CA ASP A 19 13.33 -22.47 -18.74
C ASP A 19 14.10 -21.26 -18.23
N THR A 20 15.38 -21.10 -18.60
CA THR A 20 16.17 -19.92 -18.18
C THR A 20 15.57 -18.60 -18.66
N LYS A 21 15.08 -18.55 -19.90
CA LYS A 21 14.46 -17.34 -20.47
C LYS A 21 13.09 -17.09 -19.84
N LEU A 22 12.35 -18.14 -19.53
CA LEU A 22 11.07 -18.07 -18.84
C LEU A 22 11.24 -17.51 -17.43
N GLU A 23 12.26 -17.96 -16.68
CA GLU A 23 12.59 -17.43 -15.37
C GLU A 23 13.02 -15.96 -15.43
N MET A 24 13.84 -15.57 -16.42
CA MET A 24 14.20 -14.15 -16.62
C MET A 24 12.97 -13.27 -16.91
N ILE A 25 12.04 -13.73 -17.76
CA ILE A 25 10.82 -12.99 -18.07
C ILE A 25 9.90 -12.89 -16.84
N LYS A 26 9.79 -13.96 -16.04
CA LYS A 26 9.04 -13.93 -14.78
C LYS A 26 9.63 -12.90 -13.82
N ALA A 27 10.94 -12.93 -13.59
CA ALA A 27 11.61 -11.95 -12.73
C ALA A 27 11.38 -10.51 -13.18
N GLN A 28 11.35 -10.27 -14.50
CA GLN A 28 11.08 -8.95 -15.04
C GLN A 28 9.61 -8.54 -14.94
N ILE A 29 8.67 -9.49 -15.02
CA ILE A 29 7.25 -9.24 -14.72
C ILE A 29 7.11 -8.87 -13.24
N ASP A 30 7.70 -9.66 -12.34
CA ASP A 30 7.61 -9.46 -10.89
C ASP A 30 8.21 -8.10 -10.49
N ALA A 31 9.37 -7.72 -11.03
CA ALA A 31 9.96 -6.40 -10.80
C ALA A 31 9.07 -5.24 -11.27
N ASN A 32 8.37 -5.40 -12.41
CA ASN A 32 7.44 -4.39 -12.87
C ASN A 32 6.16 -4.35 -12.02
N GLU A 33 5.68 -5.50 -11.54
CA GLU A 33 4.58 -5.56 -10.55
C GLU A 33 4.98 -4.82 -9.27
N ASP A 34 6.21 -5.00 -8.77
CA ASP A 34 6.70 -4.35 -7.54
C ASP A 34 6.70 -2.82 -7.64
N VAL A 35 7.11 -2.28 -8.80
CA VAL A 35 7.09 -0.84 -9.08
C VAL A 35 5.65 -0.32 -9.05
N LEU A 36 4.72 -1.01 -9.73
CA LEU A 36 3.31 -0.60 -9.78
C LEU A 36 2.63 -0.71 -8.42
N VAL A 37 2.95 -1.76 -7.64
CA VAL A 37 2.47 -1.93 -6.27
C VAL A 37 2.91 -0.77 -5.40
N SER A 38 4.19 -0.39 -5.50
CA SER A 38 4.77 0.73 -4.75
C SER A 38 4.16 2.07 -5.15
N GLU A 39 3.96 2.30 -6.45
CA GLU A 39 3.31 3.51 -6.98
C GLU A 39 1.86 3.62 -6.51
N GLN A 40 1.07 2.55 -6.62
CA GLN A 40 -0.32 2.54 -6.13
C GLN A 40 -0.39 2.76 -4.61
N ALA A 41 0.46 2.08 -3.84
CA ALA A 41 0.46 2.23 -2.38
C ALA A 41 0.81 3.68 -2.00
N SER A 42 1.82 4.27 -2.64
CA SER A 42 2.19 5.68 -2.45
C SER A 42 1.05 6.63 -2.82
N LEU A 43 0.34 6.39 -3.93
CA LEU A 43 -0.80 7.19 -4.35
C LEU A 43 -1.93 7.14 -3.31
N ILE A 44 -2.29 5.95 -2.83
CA ILE A 44 -3.34 5.75 -1.81
C ILE A 44 -2.97 6.46 -0.51
N LEU A 45 -1.74 6.24 -0.01
CA LEU A 45 -1.27 6.87 1.21
C LEU A 45 -1.21 8.40 1.06
N THR A 46 -0.85 8.91 -0.12
CA THR A 46 -0.77 10.35 -0.38
C THR A 46 -2.16 10.97 -0.40
N LYS A 47 -3.11 10.36 -1.12
CA LYS A 47 -4.49 10.86 -1.19
C LYS A 47 -5.25 10.78 0.13
N THR A 48 -4.89 9.85 1.01
CA THR A 48 -5.47 9.73 2.36
C THR A 48 -4.76 10.59 3.40
N GLY A 49 -3.66 11.27 3.03
CA GLY A 49 -2.85 12.08 3.94
C GLY A 49 -1.97 11.26 4.89
N LEU A 50 -1.93 9.94 4.74
CA LEU A 50 -1.18 9.02 5.60
C LEU A 50 0.32 9.03 5.33
N VAL A 51 0.80 9.45 4.15
CA VAL A 51 2.26 9.49 3.85
C VAL A 51 3.03 10.34 4.84
N GLU A 52 2.55 11.54 5.14
CA GLU A 52 3.25 12.45 6.05
C GLU A 52 3.26 11.90 7.48
N ILE A 53 2.13 11.34 7.93
CA ILE A 53 1.99 10.72 9.25
C ILE A 53 2.91 9.49 9.36
N TYR A 54 2.89 8.61 8.35
CA TYR A 54 3.73 7.43 8.27
C TYR A 54 5.23 7.79 8.33
N THR A 55 5.64 8.77 7.53
CA THR A 55 7.05 9.21 7.45
C THR A 55 7.51 9.78 8.79
N LYS A 56 6.68 10.59 9.45
CA LYS A 56 6.98 11.12 10.79
C LYS A 56 7.00 10.02 11.85
N CYS A 57 6.09 9.04 11.80
CA CYS A 57 6.10 7.87 12.68
C CYS A 57 7.38 7.03 12.54
N LEU A 58 7.91 6.89 11.32
CA LEU A 58 9.15 6.16 11.05
C LEU A 58 10.38 6.94 11.50
N ALA A 59 10.42 8.25 11.24
CA ALA A 59 11.54 9.12 11.62
C ALA A 59 11.58 9.38 13.14
N HIS A 60 10.47 9.18 13.84
CA HIS A 60 10.35 9.47 15.25
C HIS A 60 11.17 8.51 16.12
N GLN A 61 12.07 9.09 16.90
CA GLN A 61 12.87 8.39 17.89
C GLN A 61 12.30 8.61 19.31
N PRO A 62 12.38 7.60 20.21
CA PRO A 62 11.84 7.70 21.57
C PRO A 62 12.41 8.86 22.41
N ASN A 63 13.57 9.38 22.04
CA ASN A 63 14.26 10.49 22.71
C ASN A 63 13.69 11.88 22.33
N GLN A 64 12.81 11.99 21.33
CA GLN A 64 12.24 13.26 20.85
C GLN A 64 10.98 13.69 21.61
N GLY A 65 10.55 12.92 22.61
CA GLY A 65 9.33 13.17 23.38
C GLY A 65 8.06 12.65 22.69
N PRO A 66 6.87 12.96 23.22
CA PRO A 66 5.61 12.39 22.72
C PRO A 66 5.30 12.84 21.29
N LEU A 67 4.93 11.90 20.43
CA LEU A 67 4.58 12.16 19.03
C LEU A 67 3.45 13.19 18.87
N SER A 68 2.49 13.25 19.82
CA SER A 68 1.39 14.22 19.82
C SER A 68 1.82 15.68 19.97
N LYS A 69 3.02 15.94 20.50
CA LYS A 69 3.58 17.29 20.67
C LYS A 69 4.38 17.76 19.45
N ILE A 70 4.57 16.90 18.45
CA ILE A 70 5.29 17.25 17.22
C ILE A 70 4.33 17.96 16.26
N SER A 71 4.75 19.09 15.70
CA SER A 71 3.94 19.86 14.75
C SER A 71 3.51 19.02 13.55
N GLY A 72 2.21 19.05 13.26
CA GLY A 72 1.61 18.25 12.19
C GLY A 72 1.48 16.76 12.49
N MET A 73 1.54 16.38 13.77
CA MET A 73 1.12 15.07 14.31
C MET A 73 0.00 15.25 15.34
N GLU A 74 -0.77 16.34 15.23
CA GLU A 74 -1.93 16.63 16.09
C GLU A 74 -3.04 15.56 15.90
N ALA A 75 -3.80 15.31 16.96
CA ALA A 75 -4.88 14.31 16.94
C ALA A 75 -5.95 14.63 15.89
N GLU A 76 -6.28 15.90 15.65
CA GLU A 76 -7.24 16.32 14.62
C GLU A 76 -6.79 15.94 13.21
N ARG A 77 -5.49 16.10 12.92
CA ARG A 77 -4.92 15.77 11.62
C ARG A 77 -4.90 14.26 11.39
N ILE A 78 -4.60 13.49 12.43
CA ILE A 78 -4.68 12.03 12.41
C ILE A 78 -6.12 11.57 12.17
N SER A 79 -7.08 12.10 12.93
CA SER A 79 -8.51 11.79 12.77
C SER A 79 -9.02 12.10 11.36
N SER A 80 -8.59 13.23 10.80
CA SER A 80 -8.92 13.62 9.42
C SER A 80 -8.33 12.65 8.39
N ALA A 81 -7.07 12.26 8.53
CA ALA A 81 -6.42 11.29 7.65
C ALA A 81 -7.07 9.89 7.75
N VAL A 82 -7.44 9.47 8.95
CA VAL A 82 -8.19 8.22 9.19
C VAL A 82 -9.57 8.28 8.55
N SER A 83 -10.25 9.42 8.59
CA SER A 83 -11.56 9.59 7.96
C SER A 83 -11.46 9.47 6.44
N LEU A 84 -10.43 10.09 5.82
CA LEU A 84 -10.15 9.93 4.38
C LEU A 84 -9.77 8.48 4.03
N PHE A 85 -9.03 7.81 4.91
CA PHE A 85 -8.69 6.40 4.75
C PHE A 85 -9.93 5.50 4.83
N ASN A 86 -10.85 5.76 5.76
CA ASN A 86 -12.12 5.05 5.84
C ASN A 86 -12.98 5.26 4.58
N ALA A 87 -13.04 6.49 4.06
CA ALA A 87 -13.71 6.77 2.79
C ALA A 87 -13.05 6.03 1.60
N PHE A 88 -11.73 5.84 1.63
CA PHE A 88 -11.03 4.98 0.68
C PHE A 88 -11.45 3.51 0.81
N LEU A 89 -11.56 2.97 2.03
CA LEU A 89 -12.00 1.59 2.25
C LEU A 89 -13.43 1.34 1.75
N GLU A 90 -14.30 2.33 1.83
CA GLU A 90 -15.66 2.26 1.28
C GLU A 90 -15.69 2.28 -0.25
N ARG A 91 -14.68 2.89 -0.89
CA ARG A 91 -14.59 2.98 -2.36
C ARG A 91 -13.15 2.86 -2.88
N PRO A 92 -12.60 1.64 -2.90
CA PRO A 92 -11.21 1.42 -3.32
C PRO A 92 -10.98 1.69 -4.82
N ASP A 93 -12.00 1.51 -5.67
CA ASP A 93 -11.90 1.69 -7.12
C ASP A 93 -11.55 3.12 -7.55
N GLY A 94 -11.84 4.13 -6.71
CA GLY A 94 -11.54 5.54 -7.01
C GLY A 94 -10.05 5.90 -6.98
N TYR A 95 -9.20 4.97 -6.55
CA TYR A 95 -7.78 5.23 -6.25
C TYR A 95 -6.82 4.40 -7.11
N GLN A 96 -7.33 3.71 -8.13
CA GLN A 96 -6.50 2.93 -9.05
C GLN A 96 -5.59 3.82 -9.89
N CYS A 97 -4.30 3.47 -10.00
CA CYS A 97 -3.40 4.09 -10.97
C CYS A 97 -3.85 3.78 -12.40
N ASN A 98 -3.82 4.81 -13.27
CA ASN A 98 -4.14 4.70 -14.71
C ASN A 98 -3.35 3.59 -15.43
N GLN A 99 -2.16 3.25 -14.95
CA GLN A 99 -1.33 2.20 -15.53
C GLN A 99 -1.88 0.79 -15.26
N VAL A 100 -2.45 0.55 -14.07
CA VAL A 100 -3.00 -0.75 -13.67
C VAL A 100 -4.30 -1.04 -14.43
N ALA A 101 -5.10 -0.02 -14.71
CA ALA A 101 -6.30 -0.14 -15.54
C ALA A 101 -6.00 -0.60 -16.99
N LYS A 102 -4.76 -0.36 -17.49
CA LYS A 102 -4.34 -0.73 -18.85
C LYS A 102 -3.71 -2.13 -18.93
N ILE A 103 -3.60 -2.86 -17.82
CA ILE A 103 -3.04 -4.22 -17.80
C ILE A 103 -4.09 -5.20 -18.35
N SER A 104 -3.73 -5.94 -19.39
CA SER A 104 -4.64 -6.86 -20.06
C SER A 104 -4.90 -8.14 -19.25
N SER A 105 -3.92 -8.58 -18.46
CA SER A 105 -4.07 -9.76 -17.61
C SER A 105 -4.83 -9.45 -16.33
N THR A 106 -5.96 -10.11 -16.11
CA THR A 106 -6.73 -10.05 -14.85
C THR A 106 -5.91 -10.52 -13.66
N ARG A 107 -5.22 -11.65 -13.79
CA ARG A 107 -4.36 -12.24 -12.75
C ARG A 107 -3.31 -11.27 -12.23
N ILE A 108 -2.68 -10.51 -13.13
CA ILE A 108 -1.66 -9.52 -12.76
C ILE A 108 -2.32 -8.32 -12.06
N ARG A 109 -3.48 -7.86 -12.54
CA ARG A 109 -4.22 -6.77 -11.86
C ARG A 109 -4.61 -7.16 -10.45
N GLU A 110 -5.13 -8.37 -10.25
CA GLU A 110 -5.47 -8.91 -8.93
C GLU A 110 -4.23 -9.04 -8.03
N SER A 111 -3.12 -9.57 -8.56
CA SER A 111 -1.83 -9.65 -7.84
C SER A 111 -1.40 -8.27 -7.34
N ILE A 112 -1.38 -7.27 -8.23
CA ILE A 112 -1.00 -5.89 -7.88
C ILE A 112 -1.95 -5.34 -6.81
N GLN A 113 -3.26 -5.49 -6.99
CA GLN A 113 -4.26 -4.98 -6.05
C GLN A 113 -4.09 -5.56 -4.65
N VAL A 114 -3.98 -6.90 -4.53
CA VAL A 114 -3.79 -7.58 -3.24
C VAL A 114 -2.50 -7.12 -2.57
N ARG A 115 -1.40 -7.08 -3.32
CA ARG A 115 -0.08 -6.67 -2.79
C ARG A 115 -0.04 -5.19 -2.39
N THR A 116 -0.72 -4.32 -3.14
CA THR A 116 -0.91 -2.91 -2.80
C THR A 116 -1.68 -2.76 -1.50
N MET A 117 -2.80 -3.48 -1.34
CA MET A 117 -3.59 -3.42 -0.10
C MET A 117 -2.76 -3.90 1.10
N ASP A 118 -1.98 -4.97 0.96
CA ASP A 118 -1.12 -5.46 2.04
C ASP A 118 -0.07 -4.40 2.44
N ASN A 119 0.56 -3.71 1.48
CA ASN A 119 1.50 -2.64 1.77
C ASN A 119 0.84 -1.44 2.48
N VAL A 120 -0.37 -1.04 2.07
CA VAL A 120 -1.12 0.03 2.71
C VAL A 120 -1.51 -0.35 4.14
N ILE A 121 -1.98 -1.59 4.35
CA ILE A 121 -2.31 -2.12 5.66
C ILE A 121 -1.09 -2.14 6.58
N ARG A 122 0.08 -2.56 6.07
CA ARG A 122 1.34 -2.54 6.85
C ARG A 122 1.70 -1.12 7.29
N ALA A 123 1.62 -0.14 6.38
CA ALA A 123 1.88 1.25 6.72
C ALA A 123 0.89 1.78 7.78
N TYR A 124 -0.40 1.46 7.62
CA TYR A 124 -1.43 1.81 8.60
C TYR A 124 -1.16 1.18 9.97
N ASN A 125 -0.72 -0.09 10.02
CA ASN A 125 -0.43 -0.79 11.26
C ASN A 125 0.72 -0.12 12.05
N VAL A 126 1.75 0.37 11.35
CA VAL A 126 2.84 1.14 11.98
C VAL A 126 2.30 2.40 12.64
N ILE A 127 1.41 3.12 11.96
CA ILE A 127 0.75 4.33 12.49
C ILE A 127 -0.10 3.98 13.71
N LEU A 128 -0.95 2.95 13.60
CA LEU A 128 -1.84 2.48 14.67
C LEU A 128 -1.05 2.09 15.93
N THR A 129 0.04 1.34 15.76
CA THR A 129 0.90 0.89 16.86
C THR A 129 1.54 2.08 17.57
N LYS A 130 2.01 3.09 16.83
CA LYS A 130 2.58 4.30 17.41
C LYS A 130 1.53 5.14 18.14
N ILE A 131 0.31 5.25 17.62
CA ILE A 131 -0.74 6.03 18.26
C ILE A 131 -1.28 5.35 19.52
N LYS A 132 -1.42 4.01 19.49
CA LYS A 132 -1.83 3.23 20.67
C LYS A 132 -0.76 3.16 21.76
N ASN A 133 0.48 3.57 21.48
CA ASN A 133 1.52 3.62 22.52
C ASN A 133 1.19 4.76 23.52
N PRO A 134 0.99 4.47 24.81
CA PRO A 134 0.73 5.49 25.83
C PRO A 134 1.82 6.56 25.94
N ASP A 135 3.07 6.25 25.57
CA ASP A 135 4.19 7.21 25.57
C ASP A 135 3.96 8.40 24.62
N ASN A 136 3.15 8.20 23.57
CA ASN A 136 2.90 9.21 22.56
C ASN A 136 1.74 10.16 22.90
N LEU A 137 1.08 9.96 24.04
CA LEU A 137 0.06 10.85 24.61
C LEU A 137 -1.01 11.30 23.59
N TYR A 138 -1.54 10.35 22.81
CA TYR A 138 -2.71 10.61 21.96
C TYR A 138 -4.01 10.43 22.74
N PRO A 139 -5.04 11.26 22.48
CA PRO A 139 -6.39 10.97 22.95
C PRO A 139 -6.91 9.67 22.31
N GLU A 140 -7.98 9.08 22.84
CA GLU A 140 -8.62 7.92 22.20
C GLU A 140 -9.08 8.29 20.78
N VAL A 141 -8.27 7.96 19.79
CA VAL A 141 -8.63 8.10 18.37
C VAL A 141 -9.34 6.83 17.95
N ASN A 142 -10.58 6.96 17.48
CA ASN A 142 -11.37 5.83 17.00
C ASN A 142 -10.79 5.32 15.66
N MET A 143 -9.81 4.42 15.74
CA MET A 143 -9.13 3.80 14.62
C MET A 143 -9.59 2.35 14.46
N LYS A 144 -9.98 1.96 13.25
CA LYS A 144 -10.29 0.56 12.93
C LYS A 144 -9.04 -0.31 13.11
N THR A 145 -9.22 -1.52 13.59
CA THR A 145 -8.15 -2.51 13.71
C THR A 145 -7.74 -3.03 12.32
N VAL A 146 -6.53 -3.56 12.23
CA VAL A 146 -6.00 -4.12 10.98
C VAL A 146 -6.87 -5.30 10.52
N GLU A 147 -7.42 -6.05 11.47
CA GLU A 147 -8.31 -7.18 11.25
C GLU A 147 -9.64 -6.73 10.60
N GLU A 148 -10.25 -5.65 11.09
CA GLU A 148 -11.46 -5.09 10.50
C GLU A 148 -11.23 -4.56 9.08
N ILE A 149 -10.07 -3.93 8.84
CA ILE A 149 -9.69 -3.43 7.51
C ILE A 149 -9.53 -4.59 6.53
N LYS A 150 -8.94 -5.72 6.96
CA LYS A 150 -8.79 -6.92 6.14
C LYS A 150 -10.14 -7.57 5.79
N GLU A 151 -11.11 -7.54 6.70
CA GLU A 151 -12.46 -8.06 6.43
C GLU A 151 -13.25 -7.16 5.46
N ILE A 152 -13.03 -5.84 5.48
CA ILE A 152 -13.65 -4.91 4.52
C ILE A 152 -13.07 -5.06 3.11
N LEU A 153 -11.81 -5.47 3.00
CA LEU A 153 -11.08 -5.60 1.74
C LEU A 153 -11.09 -7.01 1.13
N LYS A 154 -11.82 -7.95 1.72
CA LYS A 154 -12.11 -9.29 1.15
C LYS A 154 -13.18 -9.21 0.07
#